data_AF-A0A4R4M488-F1
#
_entry.id   AF-A0A4R4M488-F1
#
_cell.length_a   1.000
_cell.length_b   1.000
_cell.length_c   1.000
_cell.angle_alpha   90.00
_cell.angle_beta   90.00
_cell.angle_gamma   90.00
#
_symmetry.space_group_name_H-M   'P 1'
#
loop_
_entity.id
_entity.type
_entity.pdbx_description
1 polymer ?
#
loop_
_entity_poly.entity_id
_entity_poly.type
_entity_poly.pdbx_seq_one_letter_code
_entity_poly.pdbx_strand_id
1 'polypeptide(L)'
;MSAEKSPCPGRCNARYRKAVRDFDEATRAYETAMGSWVNARQQVLDVEAATGADDGTRNILRGLDELRPQPPAPVTIVPTDGAPVWCDRDQAAIRRALVEIDDLAALLASWSDGHRGAGSGERTSGHRPGSASPSPIADTLDELYRALATVETEWREARGLPPRPHRGAVEARTRTIGWLLGQLDQILHHPGSVAFGRATLAWQRRLQQATRSDPVVRRRPAVPCPRCDRRALRTRDDGYTQCAGCGRLLDEREYDELAELAEIKLAVEGPKDSDEHSAPARGR
;
A
#
# COMPACT_ATOMS: atom_id res chain seq x y z
N MET A 1 -33.31 -7.11 3.06
CA MET A 1 -32.34 -6.03 2.74
C MET A 1 -30.96 -6.57 3.05
N SER A 2 -30.13 -6.82 2.05
CA SER A 2 -28.76 -7.31 2.27
C SER A 2 -27.93 -6.17 2.86
N ALA A 3 -27.31 -6.39 4.02
CA ALA A 3 -26.39 -5.40 4.59
C ALA A 3 -25.26 -5.15 3.57
N GLU A 4 -25.07 -3.89 3.18
CA GLU A 4 -24.01 -3.49 2.25
C GLU A 4 -22.66 -3.89 2.85
N LYS A 5 -21.91 -4.74 2.14
CA LYS A 5 -20.62 -5.24 2.62
C LYS A 5 -19.58 -4.12 2.51
N SER A 6 -18.85 -3.88 3.60
CA SER A 6 -17.75 -2.92 3.56
C SER A 6 -16.63 -3.40 2.62
N PRO A 7 -15.99 -2.51 1.84
CA PRO A 7 -14.85 -2.88 1.01
C PRO A 7 -13.70 -3.44 1.85
N CYS A 8 -13.02 -4.48 1.35
CA CYS A 8 -11.86 -5.05 2.03
C CYS A 8 -10.77 -3.97 2.29
N PRO A 9 -10.21 -3.88 3.50
CA PRO A 9 -9.21 -2.87 3.86
C PRO A 9 -7.79 -3.22 3.38
N GLY A 10 -7.61 -4.40 2.78
CA GLY A 10 -6.32 -4.96 2.37
C GLY A 10 -5.81 -4.41 1.03
N ARG A 11 -4.83 -5.11 0.44
CA ARG A 11 -4.13 -4.61 -0.77
C ARG A 11 -5.02 -4.68 -2.01
N CYS A 12 -6.02 -5.57 -2.03
CA CYS A 12 -6.95 -5.71 -3.15
C CYS A 12 -7.63 -4.37 -3.54
N ASN A 13 -8.01 -3.57 -2.54
CA ASN A 13 -8.66 -2.27 -2.74
C ASN A 13 -7.73 -1.06 -2.66
N ALA A 14 -6.41 -1.24 -2.71
CA ALA A 14 -5.49 -0.11 -2.62
C ALA A 14 -5.72 0.91 -3.75
N ARG A 15 -5.99 0.44 -4.98
CA ARG A 15 -6.29 1.29 -6.13
C ARG A 15 -7.62 2.01 -5.98
N TYR A 16 -8.68 1.30 -5.57
CA TYR A 16 -9.98 1.88 -5.28
C TYR A 16 -9.88 2.99 -4.23
N ARG A 17 -9.27 2.70 -3.07
CA ARG A 17 -9.09 3.70 -2.01
C ARG A 17 -8.25 4.90 -2.45
N LYS A 18 -7.28 4.71 -3.36
CA LYS A 18 -6.56 5.84 -3.95
C LYS A 18 -7.49 6.67 -4.83
N ALA A 19 -8.24 6.05 -5.73
CA ALA A 19 -9.17 6.74 -6.61
C ALA A 19 -10.25 7.52 -5.84
N VAL A 20 -10.77 6.96 -4.73
CA VAL A 20 -11.69 7.68 -3.84
C VAL A 20 -11.02 8.91 -3.23
N ARG A 21 -9.80 8.78 -2.66
CA ARG A 21 -9.07 9.95 -2.13
C ARG A 21 -8.79 11.01 -3.19
N ASP A 22 -8.37 10.59 -4.38
CA ASP A 22 -8.11 11.49 -5.51
C ASP A 22 -9.41 12.21 -5.92
N PHE A 23 -10.55 11.50 -5.92
CA PHE A 23 -11.88 12.08 -6.19
C PHE A 23 -12.33 13.06 -5.11
N ASP A 24 -12.13 12.73 -3.83
CA ASP A 24 -12.48 13.61 -2.70
C ASP A 24 -11.62 14.88 -2.71
N GLU A 25 -10.34 14.77 -3.05
CA GLU A 25 -9.44 15.91 -3.26
C GLU A 25 -9.89 16.76 -4.45
N ALA A 26 -10.18 16.14 -5.60
CA ALA A 26 -10.69 16.84 -6.77
C ALA A 26 -12.05 17.51 -6.53
N THR A 27 -12.92 16.90 -5.72
CA THR A 27 -14.22 17.46 -5.33
C THR A 27 -14.02 18.72 -4.50
N ARG A 28 -13.14 18.69 -3.50
CA ARG A 28 -12.82 19.88 -2.70
C ARG A 28 -12.20 21.01 -3.53
N ALA A 29 -11.34 20.66 -4.48
CA ALA A 29 -10.76 21.62 -5.41
C ALA A 29 -11.83 22.23 -6.33
N TYR A 30 -12.75 21.40 -6.85
CA TYR A 30 -13.89 21.84 -7.65
C TYR A 30 -14.83 22.76 -6.86
N GLU A 31 -15.20 22.42 -5.64
CA GLU A 31 -16.06 23.25 -4.78
C GLU A 31 -15.42 24.62 -4.52
N THR A 32 -14.12 24.65 -4.24
CA THR A 32 -13.36 25.90 -4.06
C THR A 32 -13.38 26.74 -5.34
N ALA A 33 -13.05 26.13 -6.48
CA ALA A 33 -13.03 26.82 -7.77
C ALA A 33 -14.43 27.30 -8.19
N MET A 34 -15.47 26.52 -7.90
CA MET A 34 -16.86 26.88 -8.18
C MET A 34 -17.30 28.07 -7.33
N GLY A 35 -16.91 28.12 -6.06
CA GLY A 35 -17.13 29.28 -5.20
C GLY A 35 -16.47 30.55 -5.75
N SER A 36 -15.20 30.45 -6.18
CA SER A 36 -14.51 31.56 -6.83
C SER A 36 -15.19 32.01 -8.14
N TRP A 37 -15.63 31.07 -8.97
CA TRP A 37 -16.33 31.34 -10.21
C TRP A 37 -17.68 32.03 -9.97
N VAL A 38 -18.49 31.53 -9.02
CA VAL A 38 -19.78 32.14 -8.65
C VAL A 38 -19.58 33.58 -8.19
N ASN A 39 -18.60 33.82 -7.31
CA ASN A 39 -18.30 35.17 -6.81
C ASN A 39 -17.87 36.12 -7.94
N ALA A 40 -16.96 35.68 -8.81
CA ALA A 40 -16.50 36.48 -9.94
C ALA A 40 -17.66 36.82 -10.91
N ARG A 41 -18.51 35.82 -11.20
CA ARG A 41 -19.68 36.02 -12.06
C ARG A 41 -20.69 36.99 -11.44
N GLN A 42 -20.94 36.89 -10.13
CA GLN A 42 -21.84 37.81 -9.42
C GLN A 42 -21.32 39.25 -9.46
N GLN A 43 -20.02 39.47 -9.26
CA GLN A 43 -19.42 40.81 -9.35
C GLN A 43 -19.65 41.45 -10.72
N VAL A 44 -19.54 40.68 -11.81
CA VAL A 44 -19.79 41.19 -13.17
C VAL A 44 -21.26 41.54 -13.37
N LEU A 45 -22.18 40.72 -12.85
CA LEU A 45 -23.62 41.01 -12.88
C LEU A 45 -23.98 42.26 -12.06
N ASP A 46 -23.35 42.46 -10.91
CA ASP A 46 -23.58 43.64 -10.07
C ASP A 46 -23.13 44.92 -10.80
N VAL A 47 -22.02 44.86 -11.55
CA VAL A 47 -21.57 45.96 -12.42
C VAL A 47 -22.58 46.19 -13.55
N GLU A 48 -23.02 45.13 -14.24
CA GLU A 48 -24.03 45.21 -15.31
C GLU A 48 -25.32 45.89 -14.83
N ALA A 49 -25.79 45.55 -13.63
CA ALA A 49 -26.98 46.13 -13.03
C ALA A 49 -26.80 47.62 -12.70
N ALA A 50 -25.59 48.04 -12.32
CA ALA A 50 -25.28 49.42 -11.97
C ALA A 50 -25.06 50.32 -13.18
N THR A 51 -24.42 49.81 -14.25
CA THR A 51 -24.00 50.62 -15.42
C THR A 51 -24.84 50.39 -16.67
N GLY A 52 -25.69 49.36 -16.67
CA GLY A 52 -26.35 48.86 -17.87
C GLY A 52 -25.49 47.87 -18.66
N ALA A 53 -26.15 47.05 -19.47
CA ALA A 53 -25.54 45.97 -20.24
C ALA A 53 -24.81 46.48 -21.49
N ASP A 54 -23.48 46.45 -21.47
CA ASP A 54 -22.62 46.72 -22.62
C ASP A 54 -21.97 45.43 -23.20
N ASP A 55 -21.36 45.55 -24.37
CA ASP A 55 -20.72 44.41 -25.04
C ASP A 55 -19.48 43.91 -24.28
N GLY A 56 -18.82 44.78 -23.50
CA GLY A 56 -17.69 44.40 -22.67
C GLY A 56 -18.11 43.40 -21.57
N THR A 57 -19.17 43.73 -20.84
CA THR A 57 -19.73 42.93 -19.75
C THR A 57 -20.23 41.58 -20.27
N ARG A 58 -20.92 41.58 -21.44
CA ARG A 58 -21.34 40.33 -22.11
C ARG A 58 -20.16 39.44 -22.48
N ASN A 59 -19.08 40.02 -23.01
CA ASN A 59 -17.88 39.26 -23.37
C ASN A 59 -17.20 38.66 -22.13
N ILE A 60 -17.15 39.38 -21.00
CA ILE A 60 -16.62 38.87 -19.74
C ILE A 60 -17.46 37.71 -19.22
N LEU A 61 -18.79 37.84 -19.21
CA LEU A 61 -19.69 36.77 -18.78
C LEU A 61 -19.52 35.50 -19.63
N ARG A 62 -19.42 35.64 -20.96
CA ARG A 62 -19.13 34.50 -21.85
C ARG A 62 -17.79 33.83 -21.51
N GLY A 63 -16.74 34.62 -21.29
CA GLY A 63 -15.43 34.09 -20.90
C GLY A 63 -15.47 33.37 -19.54
N LEU A 64 -16.23 33.88 -18.58
CA LEU A 64 -16.45 33.20 -17.31
C LEU A 64 -17.22 31.89 -17.51
N ASP A 65 -18.27 31.86 -18.33
CA ASP A 65 -19.06 30.65 -18.58
C ASP A 65 -18.21 29.55 -19.26
N GLU A 66 -17.28 29.92 -20.16
CA GLU A 66 -16.29 29.00 -20.74
C GLU A 66 -15.29 28.47 -19.72
N LEU A 67 -14.93 29.29 -18.74
CA LEU A 67 -14.03 28.92 -17.63
C LEU A 67 -14.75 28.26 -16.45
N ARG A 68 -16.04 27.94 -16.58
CA ARG A 68 -16.80 27.28 -15.52
C ARG A 68 -16.12 25.96 -15.14
N PRO A 69 -15.73 25.76 -13.86
CA PRO A 69 -15.10 24.53 -13.43
C PRO A 69 -16.01 23.34 -13.74
N GLN A 70 -15.41 22.24 -14.21
CA GLN A 70 -16.13 21.00 -14.50
C GLN A 70 -16.10 20.09 -13.27
N PRO A 71 -17.20 19.37 -12.97
CA PRO A 71 -17.23 18.44 -11.86
C PRO A 71 -16.21 17.31 -12.08
N PRO A 72 -15.59 16.78 -11.01
CA PRO A 72 -14.65 15.67 -11.14
C PRO A 72 -15.36 14.41 -11.66
N ALA A 73 -14.67 13.63 -12.50
CA ALA A 73 -15.20 12.37 -13.02
C ALA A 73 -15.42 11.37 -11.87
N PRO A 74 -16.56 10.63 -11.85
CA PRO A 74 -16.84 9.69 -10.78
C PRO A 74 -15.86 8.51 -10.77
N VAL A 75 -15.66 7.90 -9.60
CA VAL A 75 -14.82 6.72 -9.45
C VAL A 75 -15.47 5.52 -10.14
N THR A 76 -14.83 4.98 -11.17
CA THR A 76 -15.34 3.83 -11.95
C THR A 76 -14.80 2.47 -11.47
N ILE A 77 -13.87 2.47 -10.53
CA ILE A 77 -13.25 1.23 -10.02
C ILE A 77 -14.24 0.55 -9.06
N VAL A 78 -14.65 -0.68 -9.37
CA VAL A 78 -15.50 -1.50 -8.48
C VAL A 78 -14.65 -2.03 -7.31
N PRO A 79 -15.05 -1.80 -6.05
CA PRO A 79 -14.33 -2.35 -4.89
C PRO A 79 -14.51 -3.87 -4.78
N THR A 80 -13.52 -4.54 -4.21
CA THR A 80 -13.62 -5.93 -3.75
C THR A 80 -14.23 -5.96 -2.34
N ASP A 81 -15.29 -6.73 -2.15
CA ASP A 81 -15.95 -6.84 -0.83
C ASP A 81 -15.02 -7.47 0.22
N GLY A 82 -15.18 -7.04 1.48
CA GLY A 82 -14.70 -7.80 2.64
C GLY A 82 -15.63 -8.97 2.94
N ALA A 83 -15.10 -10.10 3.42
CA ALA A 83 -15.92 -11.24 3.81
C ALA A 83 -15.42 -11.86 5.14
N PRO A 84 -15.87 -11.36 6.30
CA PRO A 84 -16.73 -10.19 6.54
C PRO A 84 -15.97 -8.84 6.57
N VAL A 85 -14.69 -8.85 6.92
CA VAL A 85 -13.84 -7.64 6.94
C VAL A 85 -12.78 -7.72 5.85
N TRP A 86 -12.13 -8.87 5.72
CA TRP A 86 -11.07 -9.12 4.75
C TRP A 86 -11.56 -10.06 3.66
N CYS A 87 -11.10 -9.88 2.42
CA CYS A 87 -11.32 -10.88 1.38
C CYS A 87 -10.35 -12.07 1.58
N ASP A 88 -10.70 -13.24 1.06
CA ASP A 88 -9.92 -14.48 1.24
C ASP A 88 -8.44 -14.32 0.87
N ARG A 89 -8.18 -13.56 -0.20
CA ARG A 89 -6.81 -13.27 -0.65
C ARG A 89 -5.99 -12.53 0.41
N ASP A 90 -6.54 -11.48 1.01
CA ASP A 90 -5.85 -10.70 2.03
C ASP A 90 -5.79 -11.47 3.37
N GLN A 91 -6.79 -12.30 3.70
CA GLN A 91 -6.73 -13.22 4.84
C GLN A 91 -5.57 -14.22 4.70
N ALA A 92 -5.44 -14.85 3.54
CA ALA A 92 -4.33 -15.77 3.25
C ALA A 92 -2.97 -15.07 3.33
N ALA A 93 -2.88 -13.81 2.87
CA ALA A 93 -1.67 -13.02 2.97
C ALA A 93 -1.29 -12.70 4.42
N ILE A 94 -2.26 -12.34 5.27
CA ILE A 94 -2.04 -12.09 6.70
C ILE A 94 -1.60 -13.37 7.41
N ARG A 95 -2.25 -14.50 7.12
CA ARG A 95 -1.86 -15.81 7.69
C ARG A 95 -0.42 -16.15 7.37
N ARG A 96 -0.03 -16.03 6.10
CA ARG A 96 1.36 -16.27 5.67
C ARG A 96 2.34 -15.33 6.38
N ALA A 97 2.01 -14.03 6.41
CA ALA A 97 2.84 -13.04 7.08
C ALA A 97 3.05 -13.35 8.56
N LEU A 98 2.02 -13.83 9.27
CA LEU A 98 2.12 -14.18 10.68
C LEU A 98 3.02 -15.39 10.94
N VAL A 99 3.01 -16.38 10.04
CA VAL A 99 3.95 -17.52 10.08
C VAL A 99 5.38 -17.03 9.83
N GLU A 100 5.60 -16.27 8.76
CA GLU A 100 6.94 -15.77 8.39
C GLU A 100 7.54 -14.84 9.47
N ILE A 101 6.72 -14.11 10.23
CA ILE A 101 7.21 -13.25 11.32
C ILE A 101 8.01 -14.05 12.36
N ASP A 102 7.63 -15.29 12.69
CA ASP A 102 8.37 -16.08 13.67
C ASP A 102 9.75 -16.47 13.14
N ASP A 103 9.81 -16.94 11.89
CA ASP A 103 11.06 -17.30 11.21
C ASP A 103 11.99 -16.09 11.05
N LEU A 104 11.46 -14.96 10.60
CA LEU A 104 12.22 -13.72 10.43
C LEU A 104 12.70 -13.16 11.77
N ALA A 105 11.88 -13.26 12.83
CA ALA A 105 12.27 -12.84 14.17
C ALA A 105 13.36 -13.76 14.76
N ALA A 106 13.30 -15.06 14.48
CA ALA A 106 14.34 -16.01 14.87
C ALA A 106 15.66 -15.73 14.12
N LEU A 107 15.59 -15.48 12.81
CA LEU A 107 16.74 -15.08 12.00
C LEU A 107 17.34 -13.75 12.48
N LEU A 108 16.51 -12.75 12.76
CA LEU A 108 17.00 -11.47 13.27
C LEU A 108 17.63 -11.62 14.66
N ALA A 109 17.06 -12.47 15.52
CA ALA A 109 17.63 -12.75 16.85
C ALA A 109 19.00 -13.44 16.76
N SER A 110 19.24 -14.30 15.76
CA SER A 110 20.54 -14.96 15.58
C SER A 110 21.66 -13.99 15.21
N TRP A 111 21.32 -12.82 14.68
CA TRP A 111 22.27 -11.73 14.39
C TRP A 111 22.53 -10.84 15.60
N SER A 112 21.77 -10.99 16.69
CA SER A 112 22.17 -10.36 17.94
C SER A 112 23.40 -11.11 18.44
N ASP A 113 24.58 -10.57 18.10
CA ASP A 113 25.86 -10.99 18.66
C ASP A 113 25.65 -11.17 20.16
N GLY A 114 25.95 -12.35 20.68
CA GLY A 114 25.62 -12.83 22.02
C GLY A 114 26.16 -12.00 23.20
N HIS A 115 26.46 -10.71 23.02
CA HIS A 115 26.62 -9.69 24.05
C HIS A 115 25.34 -9.43 24.87
N ARG A 116 24.60 -10.49 25.22
CA ARG A 116 24.01 -10.54 26.56
C ARG A 116 25.22 -10.68 27.49
N GLY A 117 25.77 -9.54 27.91
CA GLY A 117 26.95 -9.49 28.77
C GLY A 117 26.85 -10.58 29.83
N ALA A 118 27.75 -11.57 29.75
CA ALA A 118 28.04 -12.42 30.88
C ALA A 118 28.29 -11.49 32.06
N GLY A 119 27.61 -11.74 33.19
CA GLY A 119 27.47 -10.83 34.32
C GLY A 119 28.78 -10.30 34.90
N SER A 120 29.38 -9.31 34.24
CA SER A 120 30.21 -8.31 34.87
C SER A 120 29.26 -7.48 35.72
N GLY A 121 29.42 -7.51 37.04
CA GLY A 121 28.59 -6.80 38.04
C GLY A 121 28.66 -5.28 37.96
N GLU A 122 28.86 -4.72 36.77
CA GLU A 122 28.96 -3.30 36.50
C GLU A 122 27.55 -2.71 36.43
N ARG A 123 27.09 -2.22 37.59
CA ARG A 123 25.86 -1.43 37.71
C ARG A 123 25.95 -0.23 36.78
N THR A 124 25.28 -0.28 35.63
CA THR A 124 25.10 0.87 34.74
C THR A 124 24.09 1.82 35.38
N SER A 125 24.56 2.63 36.33
CA SER A 125 23.79 3.74 36.89
C SER A 125 23.83 4.92 35.92
N GLY A 126 22.72 5.13 35.20
CA GLY A 126 22.50 6.36 34.43
C GLY A 126 22.01 6.11 33.01
N HIS A 127 20.72 5.81 32.87
CA HIS A 127 20.06 5.98 31.58
C HIS A 127 19.93 7.49 31.34
N ARG A 128 20.79 8.07 30.50
CA ARG A 128 20.56 9.43 30.01
C ARG A 128 19.36 9.38 29.06
N PRO A 129 18.30 10.16 29.27
CA PRO A 129 17.21 10.24 28.30
C PRO A 129 17.78 10.67 26.95
N GLY A 130 17.73 9.77 25.96
CA GLY A 130 18.23 9.98 24.60
C GLY A 130 19.43 9.12 24.16
N SER A 131 20.03 8.29 25.01
CA SER A 131 21.02 7.31 24.52
C SER A 131 20.31 6.17 23.78
N ALA A 132 20.71 5.92 22.53
CA ALA A 132 20.23 4.76 21.77
C ALA A 132 20.43 3.47 22.58
N SER A 133 19.43 2.58 22.58
CA SER A 133 19.52 1.29 23.26
C SER A 133 20.76 0.52 22.79
N PRO A 134 21.48 -0.17 23.70
CA PRO A 134 22.67 -0.94 23.35
C PRO A 134 22.40 -2.08 22.35
N SER A 135 21.13 -2.47 22.11
CA SER A 135 20.79 -3.44 21.07
C SER A 135 19.49 -3.08 20.33
N PRO A 136 19.56 -2.43 19.14
CA PRO A 136 18.38 -2.09 18.35
C PRO A 136 17.59 -3.33 17.86
N ILE A 137 18.25 -4.49 17.77
CA ILE A 137 17.60 -5.77 17.47
C ILE A 137 16.70 -6.19 18.63
N ALA A 138 17.21 -6.16 19.87
CA ALA A 138 16.42 -6.53 21.04
C ALA A 138 15.19 -5.62 21.20
N ASP A 139 15.37 -4.30 21.04
CA ASP A 139 14.27 -3.34 21.07
C ASP A 139 13.18 -3.67 20.04
N THR A 140 13.59 -3.98 18.80
CA THR A 140 12.66 -4.32 17.71
C THR A 140 11.88 -5.60 18.02
N LEU A 141 12.54 -6.62 18.59
CA LEU A 141 11.89 -7.88 18.97
C LEU A 141 10.96 -7.71 20.17
N ASP A 142 11.31 -6.86 21.14
CA ASP A 142 10.47 -6.54 22.28
C ASP A 142 9.26 -5.68 21.89
N GLU A 143 9.43 -4.76 20.94
CA GLU A 143 8.34 -3.98 20.34
C GLU A 143 7.37 -4.91 19.60
N LEU A 144 7.89 -5.83 18.76
CA LEU A 144 7.09 -6.85 18.07
C LEU A 144 6.30 -7.71 19.07
N TYR A 145 6.96 -8.24 20.10
CA TYR A 145 6.30 -9.07 21.09
C TYR A 145 5.23 -8.30 21.86
N ARG A 146 5.50 -7.05 22.28
CA ARG A 146 4.50 -6.19 22.91
C ARG A 146 3.28 -6.00 22.01
N ALA A 147 3.48 -5.70 20.72
CA ALA A 147 2.39 -5.54 19.77
C ALA A 147 1.54 -6.83 19.63
N LEU A 148 2.17 -8.00 19.51
CA LEU A 148 1.46 -9.28 19.44
C LEU A 148 0.73 -9.63 20.75
N ALA A 149 1.35 -9.34 21.89
CA ALA A 149 0.78 -9.59 23.21
C ALA A 149 -0.42 -8.68 23.52
N THR A 150 -0.40 -7.44 23.03
CA THR A 150 -1.56 -6.53 23.09
C THR A 150 -2.73 -7.12 22.34
N VAL A 151 -2.52 -7.59 21.09
CA VAL A 151 -3.59 -8.23 20.30
C VAL A 151 -4.14 -9.49 20.98
N GLU A 152 -3.27 -10.34 21.54
CA GLU A 152 -3.73 -11.52 22.30
C GLU A 152 -4.58 -11.12 23.51
N THR A 153 -4.16 -10.10 24.26
CA THR A 153 -4.89 -9.60 25.43
C THR A 153 -6.25 -9.02 25.03
N GLU A 154 -6.29 -8.11 24.05
CA GLU A 154 -7.51 -7.49 23.54
C GLU A 154 -8.48 -8.54 23.00
N TRP A 155 -7.98 -9.55 22.27
CA TRP A 155 -8.83 -10.62 21.74
C TRP A 155 -9.40 -11.53 22.83
N ARG A 156 -8.59 -11.86 23.85
CA ARG A 156 -9.06 -12.62 25.01
C ARG A 156 -10.15 -11.87 25.76
N GLU A 157 -9.94 -10.60 26.02
CA GLU A 157 -10.92 -9.73 26.68
C GLU A 157 -12.23 -9.66 25.88
N ALA A 158 -12.15 -9.38 24.57
CA ALA A 158 -13.30 -9.33 23.68
C ALA A 158 -14.10 -10.64 23.63
N ARG A 159 -13.46 -11.79 23.88
CA ARG A 159 -14.09 -13.12 23.89
C ARG A 159 -14.43 -13.63 25.29
N GLY A 160 -14.16 -12.86 26.35
CA GLY A 160 -14.33 -13.31 27.73
C GLY A 160 -13.46 -14.50 28.10
N LEU A 161 -12.31 -14.67 27.44
CA LEU A 161 -11.36 -15.74 27.73
C LEU A 161 -10.49 -15.37 28.95
N PRO A 162 -9.96 -16.38 29.67
CA PRO A 162 -9.01 -16.13 30.76
C PRO A 162 -7.83 -15.27 30.31
N PRO A 163 -7.26 -14.46 31.22
CA PRO A 163 -6.12 -13.61 30.90
C PRO A 163 -4.94 -14.45 30.38
N ARG A 164 -4.06 -13.79 29.63
CA ARG A 164 -2.91 -14.44 29.04
C ARG A 164 -2.05 -15.11 30.15
N PRO A 165 -1.67 -16.39 30.00
CA PRO A 165 -0.83 -17.06 30.99
C PRO A 165 0.55 -16.39 31.05
N HIS A 166 1.19 -16.44 32.21
CA HIS A 166 2.56 -15.97 32.35
C HIS A 166 3.52 -16.84 31.51
N ARG A 167 4.42 -16.20 30.77
CA ARG A 167 5.38 -16.87 29.87
C ARG A 167 6.77 -16.30 30.12
N GLY A 168 7.78 -17.17 30.17
CA GLY A 168 9.19 -16.75 30.18
C GLY A 168 9.56 -16.07 28.86
N ALA A 169 10.47 -15.09 28.90
CA ALA A 169 10.77 -14.21 27.78
C ALA A 169 11.20 -14.94 26.49
N VAL A 170 11.92 -16.06 26.60
CA VAL A 170 12.51 -16.78 25.46
C VAL A 170 11.43 -17.39 24.55
N GLU A 171 10.39 -18.00 25.12
CA GLU A 171 9.35 -18.70 24.36
C GLU A 171 8.07 -17.88 24.17
N ALA A 172 7.98 -16.72 24.82
CA ALA A 172 6.73 -15.96 24.87
C ALA A 172 6.23 -15.54 23.48
N ARG A 173 7.14 -15.15 22.58
CA ARG A 173 6.81 -14.74 21.21
C ARG A 173 6.23 -15.89 20.39
N THR A 174 6.95 -17.00 20.26
CA THR A 174 6.52 -18.16 19.46
C THR A 174 5.19 -18.73 19.98
N ARG A 175 5.00 -18.79 21.31
CA ARG A 175 3.71 -19.20 21.91
C ARG A 175 2.58 -18.22 21.61
N THR A 176 2.84 -16.90 21.64
CA THR A 176 1.85 -15.88 21.24
C THR A 176 1.48 -16.02 19.76
N ILE A 177 2.45 -16.19 18.87
CA ILE A 177 2.21 -16.37 17.43
C ILE A 177 1.39 -17.63 17.17
N GLY A 178 1.76 -18.77 17.78
CA GLY A 178 1.01 -20.02 17.64
C GLY A 178 -0.44 -19.89 18.13
N TRP A 179 -0.66 -19.19 19.25
CA TRP A 179 -2.01 -18.91 19.75
C TRP A 179 -2.81 -18.02 18.78
N LEU A 180 -2.20 -16.94 18.26
CA LEU A 180 -2.83 -16.03 17.30
C LEU A 180 -3.18 -16.75 15.99
N LEU A 181 -2.33 -17.64 15.49
CA LEU A 181 -2.60 -18.46 14.31
C LEU A 181 -3.81 -19.38 14.52
N GLY A 182 -3.95 -19.97 15.70
CA GLY A 182 -5.11 -20.81 16.06
C GLY A 182 -6.42 -20.02 16.19
N GLN A 183 -6.36 -18.71 16.43
CA GLN A 183 -7.52 -17.82 16.52
C GLN A 183 -7.72 -16.93 15.28
N LEU A 184 -6.83 -17.05 14.28
CA LEU A 184 -6.68 -16.03 13.24
C LEU A 184 -7.96 -15.79 12.45
N ASP A 185 -8.68 -16.84 12.07
CA ASP A 185 -9.91 -16.67 11.28
C ASP A 185 -10.95 -15.87 12.06
N GLN A 186 -11.17 -16.20 13.34
CA GLN A 186 -12.12 -15.48 14.18
C GLN A 186 -11.68 -14.03 14.40
N ILE A 187 -10.38 -13.80 14.60
CA ILE A 187 -9.82 -12.44 14.71
C ILE A 187 -10.11 -11.67 13.43
N LEU A 188 -9.81 -12.22 12.25
CA LEU A 188 -10.02 -11.53 10.97
C LEU A 188 -11.50 -11.33 10.61
N HIS A 189 -12.41 -12.09 11.21
CA HIS A 189 -13.86 -11.83 11.07
C HIS A 189 -14.35 -10.66 11.93
N HIS A 190 -13.59 -10.26 12.95
CA HIS A 190 -13.97 -9.18 13.84
C HIS A 190 -13.76 -7.79 13.18
N PRO A 191 -14.72 -6.85 13.26
CA PRO A 191 -14.59 -5.51 12.68
C PRO A 191 -13.34 -4.73 13.15
N GLY A 192 -12.91 -4.93 14.39
CA GLY A 192 -11.69 -4.33 14.95
C GLY A 192 -10.36 -4.88 14.39
N SER A 193 -10.40 -5.92 13.55
CA SER A 193 -9.18 -6.60 13.06
C SER A 193 -8.38 -5.84 12.02
N VAL A 194 -8.90 -4.72 11.51
CA VAL A 194 -8.25 -3.91 10.47
C VAL A 194 -6.84 -3.47 10.90
N ALA A 195 -6.70 -2.99 12.14
CA ALA A 195 -5.41 -2.57 12.69
C ALA A 195 -4.44 -3.75 12.80
N PHE A 196 -4.89 -4.88 13.35
CA PHE A 196 -4.08 -6.09 13.48
C PHE A 196 -3.58 -6.63 12.13
N GLY A 197 -4.45 -6.79 11.13
CA GLY A 197 -4.05 -7.31 9.83
C GLY A 197 -3.06 -6.39 9.11
N ARG A 198 -3.23 -5.06 9.21
CA ARG A 198 -2.27 -4.09 8.67
C ARG A 198 -0.93 -4.11 9.42
N ALA A 199 -0.96 -4.16 10.74
CA ALA A 199 0.22 -4.20 11.59
C ALA A 199 1.03 -5.49 11.33
N THR A 200 0.37 -6.63 11.18
CA THR A 200 1.01 -7.91 10.83
C THR A 200 1.78 -7.81 9.51
N LEU A 201 1.12 -7.31 8.45
CA LEU A 201 1.78 -7.11 7.15
C LEU A 201 2.91 -6.05 7.20
N ALA A 202 2.82 -5.07 8.10
CA ALA A 202 3.88 -4.08 8.30
C ALA A 202 5.09 -4.68 9.04
N TRP A 203 4.85 -5.46 10.09
CA TRP A 203 5.88 -6.18 10.84
C TRP A 203 6.66 -7.16 9.96
N GLN A 204 5.96 -7.96 9.16
CA GLN A 204 6.59 -8.85 8.18
C GLN A 204 7.57 -8.08 7.28
N ARG A 205 7.13 -6.97 6.65
CA ARG A 205 8.00 -6.16 5.78
C ARG A 205 9.18 -5.54 6.54
N ARG A 206 8.96 -5.03 7.75
CA ARG A 206 10.01 -4.44 8.59
C ARG A 206 11.07 -5.49 8.92
N LEU A 207 10.65 -6.70 9.28
CA LEU A 207 11.56 -7.80 9.59
C LEU A 207 12.29 -8.29 8.33
N GLN A 208 11.61 -8.45 7.19
CA GLN A 208 12.24 -8.79 5.90
C GLN A 208 13.36 -7.80 5.52
N GLN A 209 13.11 -6.50 5.71
CA GLN A 209 14.12 -5.47 5.49
C GLN A 209 15.27 -5.59 6.49
N ALA A 210 14.97 -5.79 7.77
CA ALA A 210 15.97 -5.93 8.82
C ALA A 210 16.87 -7.16 8.60
N THR A 211 16.31 -8.29 8.16
CA THR A 211 17.03 -9.55 7.89
C THR A 211 17.56 -9.66 6.46
N ARG A 212 17.35 -8.64 5.62
CA ARG A 212 17.66 -8.68 4.17
C ARG A 212 17.10 -9.93 3.47
N SER A 213 15.97 -10.43 3.97
CA SER A 213 15.23 -11.57 3.42
C SER A 213 14.14 -11.12 2.44
N ASP A 214 14.11 -9.83 2.08
CA ASP A 214 13.24 -9.35 1.01
C ASP A 214 13.67 -10.03 -0.30
N PRO A 215 12.80 -10.81 -0.97
CA PRO A 215 13.16 -11.44 -2.23
C PRO A 215 13.68 -10.38 -3.20
N VAL A 216 14.83 -10.61 -3.83
CA VAL A 216 15.39 -9.67 -4.81
C VAL A 216 14.51 -9.72 -6.05
N VAL A 217 13.55 -8.80 -6.10
CA VAL A 217 12.63 -8.70 -7.23
C VAL A 217 13.27 -7.85 -8.33
N ARG A 218 13.83 -8.49 -9.34
CA ARG A 218 14.38 -7.81 -10.53
C ARG A 218 13.25 -7.51 -11.52
N ARG A 219 13.06 -6.24 -11.87
CA ARG A 219 12.09 -5.88 -12.93
C ARG A 219 12.65 -6.28 -14.29
N ARG A 220 11.79 -6.85 -15.14
CA ARG A 220 12.11 -7.26 -16.51
C ARG A 220 11.17 -6.53 -17.50
N PRO A 221 11.40 -5.23 -17.77
CA PRO A 221 10.45 -4.41 -18.55
C PRO A 221 10.55 -4.63 -20.07
N ALA A 222 11.59 -5.33 -20.55
CA ALA A 222 11.85 -5.53 -21.97
C ALA A 222 10.69 -6.25 -22.68
N VAL A 223 10.08 -7.22 -22.00
CA VAL A 223 9.07 -8.11 -22.59
C VAL A 223 7.69 -7.86 -21.95
N PRO A 224 6.64 -7.64 -22.74
CA PRO A 224 5.27 -7.62 -22.21
C PRO A 224 4.84 -9.03 -21.81
N CYS A 225 3.98 -9.15 -20.80
CA CYS A 225 3.49 -10.47 -20.39
C CYS A 225 2.70 -11.14 -21.52
N PRO A 226 3.05 -12.35 -21.98
CA PRO A 226 2.38 -13.03 -23.09
C PRO A 226 0.90 -13.38 -22.83
N ARG A 227 0.40 -13.24 -21.59
CA ARG A 227 -1.01 -13.47 -21.24
C ARG A 227 -1.86 -12.20 -21.18
N CYS A 228 -1.27 -11.06 -20.81
CA CYS A 228 -2.04 -9.83 -20.56
C CYS A 228 -1.44 -8.57 -21.19
N ASP A 229 -0.35 -8.74 -21.96
CA ASP A 229 0.39 -7.71 -22.69
C ASP A 229 0.95 -6.55 -21.83
N ARG A 230 0.89 -6.67 -20.50
CA ARG A 230 1.45 -5.68 -19.59
C ARG A 230 2.95 -5.90 -19.39
N ARG A 231 3.75 -4.84 -19.50
CA ARG A 231 5.18 -4.80 -19.12
C ARG A 231 5.36 -4.81 -17.59
N ALA A 232 4.96 -5.92 -16.98
CA ALA A 232 4.86 -6.09 -15.53
C ALA A 232 5.56 -7.36 -15.03
N LEU A 233 6.50 -7.91 -15.82
CA LEU A 233 7.28 -9.09 -15.47
C LEU A 233 8.34 -8.77 -14.41
N ARG A 234 8.49 -9.68 -13.45
CA ARG A 234 9.39 -9.56 -12.31
C ARG A 234 10.02 -10.91 -12.00
N THR A 235 11.34 -11.00 -12.02
CA THR A 235 12.09 -12.21 -11.62
C THR A 235 12.29 -12.20 -10.11
N ARG A 236 12.04 -13.33 -9.45
CA ARG A 236 12.36 -13.56 -8.03
C ARG A 236 13.63 -14.40 -7.92
N ASP A 237 14.14 -14.56 -6.70
CA ASP A 237 15.34 -15.36 -6.41
C ASP A 237 15.17 -16.87 -6.67
N ASP A 238 13.94 -17.33 -6.88
CA ASP A 238 13.62 -18.71 -7.23
C ASP A 238 13.90 -19.05 -8.72
N GLY A 239 14.39 -18.08 -9.50
CA GLY A 239 14.66 -18.22 -10.93
C GLY A 239 13.41 -18.06 -11.81
N TYR A 240 12.22 -17.87 -11.24
CA TYR A 240 11.00 -17.68 -12.01
C TYR A 240 10.66 -16.21 -12.22
N THR A 241 10.13 -15.91 -13.39
CA THR A 241 9.63 -14.59 -13.76
C THR A 241 8.11 -14.56 -13.69
N GLN A 242 7.55 -13.78 -12.75
CA GLN A 242 6.11 -13.63 -12.56
C GLN A 242 5.58 -12.30 -13.10
N CYS A 243 4.47 -12.34 -13.85
CA CYS A 243 3.71 -11.14 -14.19
C CYS A 243 2.96 -10.60 -12.97
N ALA A 244 3.24 -9.35 -12.58
CA ALA A 244 2.51 -8.69 -11.50
C ALA A 244 1.03 -8.38 -11.84
N GLY A 245 0.67 -8.38 -13.13
CA GLY A 245 -0.69 -8.11 -13.60
C GLY A 245 -1.61 -9.32 -13.54
N CYS A 246 -1.20 -10.43 -14.17
CA CYS A 246 -2.04 -11.63 -14.30
C CYS A 246 -1.49 -12.87 -13.57
N GLY A 247 -0.34 -12.76 -12.90
CA GLY A 247 0.25 -13.85 -12.12
C GLY A 247 0.91 -14.98 -12.92
N ARG A 248 0.96 -14.89 -14.26
CA ARG A 248 1.64 -15.88 -15.12
C ARG A 248 3.10 -16.01 -14.67
N LEU A 249 3.51 -17.23 -14.40
CA LEU A 249 4.89 -17.61 -14.15
C LEU A 249 5.52 -18.03 -15.48
N LEU A 250 6.75 -17.59 -15.70
CA LEU A 250 7.62 -17.96 -16.80
C LEU A 250 8.89 -18.52 -16.16
N ASP A 251 9.44 -19.60 -16.69
CA ASP A 251 10.81 -19.97 -16.36
C ASP A 251 11.82 -19.05 -17.09
N GLU A 252 13.11 -19.15 -16.76
CA GLU A 252 14.15 -18.30 -17.35
C GLU A 252 14.24 -18.48 -18.86
N ARG A 253 14.14 -19.72 -19.35
CA ARG A 253 14.20 -20.04 -20.79
C ARG A 253 13.02 -19.41 -21.56
N GLU A 254 11.79 -19.57 -21.06
CA GLU A 254 10.59 -18.99 -21.67
C GLU A 254 10.67 -17.47 -21.69
N TYR A 255 11.23 -16.85 -20.65
CA TYR A 255 11.46 -15.40 -20.65
C TYR A 255 12.51 -14.99 -21.70
N ASP A 256 13.62 -15.70 -21.80
CA ASP A 256 14.71 -15.39 -22.74
C ASP A 256 14.26 -15.54 -24.18
N GLU A 257 13.49 -16.58 -24.51
CA GLU A 257 12.88 -16.76 -25.84
C GLU A 257 11.97 -15.57 -26.20
N LEU A 258 11.16 -15.10 -25.26
CA LEU A 258 10.30 -13.93 -25.48
C LEU A 258 11.11 -12.62 -25.59
N ALA A 259 12.25 -12.53 -24.90
CA ALA A 259 13.16 -11.40 -24.99
C ALA A 259 13.83 -11.34 -26.36
N GLU A 260 14.34 -12.47 -26.85
CA GLU A 260 14.93 -12.60 -28.18
C GLU A 260 13.91 -12.25 -29.28
N LEU A 261 12.68 -12.78 -29.19
CA LEU A 261 11.60 -12.43 -30.12
C LEU A 261 11.26 -10.93 -30.09
N ALA A 262 11.29 -10.30 -28.92
CA ALA A 262 11.05 -8.86 -28.79
C ALA A 262 12.19 -8.03 -29.41
N GLU A 263 13.44 -8.46 -29.25
CA GLU A 263 14.60 -7.82 -29.87
C GLU A 263 14.57 -7.93 -31.40
N ILE A 264 14.27 -9.12 -31.93
CA ILE A 264 14.10 -9.35 -33.37
C ILE A 264 12.98 -8.46 -33.91
N LYS A 265 11.84 -8.38 -33.20
CA LYS A 265 10.72 -7.53 -33.61
C LYS A 265 11.11 -6.05 -33.66
N LEU A 266 11.87 -5.56 -32.68
CA LEU A 266 12.39 -4.18 -32.68
C LEU A 266 13.38 -3.93 -33.83
N ALA A 267 14.22 -4.91 -34.15
CA ALA A 267 15.16 -4.82 -35.27
C ALA A 267 14.45 -4.80 -36.64
N VAL A 268 13.38 -5.59 -36.79
CA VAL A 268 12.60 -5.68 -38.05
C VAL A 268 11.68 -4.48 -38.24
N GLU A 269 11.04 -3.97 -37.19
CA GLU A 269 10.12 -2.82 -37.29
C GLU A 269 10.84 -1.49 -37.52
N GLY A 270 12.18 -1.46 -37.40
CA GLY A 270 12.99 -0.26 -37.50
C GLY A 270 12.66 0.78 -36.42
N PRO A 271 13.49 1.82 -36.24
CA PRO A 271 13.02 3.00 -35.53
C PRO A 271 11.81 3.53 -36.30
N LYS A 272 10.61 3.42 -35.74
CA LYS A 272 9.45 4.16 -36.26
C LYS A 272 9.87 5.63 -36.26
N ASP A 273 10.11 6.18 -37.45
CA ASP A 273 10.44 7.59 -37.65
C ASP A 273 9.40 8.43 -36.90
N SER A 274 9.78 8.91 -35.72
CA SER A 274 8.96 9.75 -34.86
C SER A 274 8.89 11.20 -35.37
N ASP A 275 9.24 11.42 -36.64
CA ASP A 275 9.54 12.75 -37.21
C ASP A 275 8.34 13.46 -37.86
N GLU A 276 7.15 12.87 -37.93
CA GLU A 276 5.99 13.52 -38.57
C GLU A 276 5.07 14.33 -37.63
N HIS A 277 5.57 14.83 -36.50
CA HIS A 277 4.89 15.89 -35.75
C HIS A 277 5.76 17.16 -35.71
N SER A 278 6.08 17.68 -36.90
CA SER A 278 6.44 19.08 -37.08
C SER A 278 5.35 19.96 -36.49
N ALA A 279 5.67 20.61 -35.36
CA ALA A 279 4.81 21.57 -34.71
C ALA A 279 4.46 22.71 -35.70
N PRO A 280 3.19 23.14 -35.80
CA PRO A 280 2.86 24.32 -36.59
C PRO A 280 3.53 25.55 -35.97
N ALA A 281 4.28 26.26 -36.81
CA ALA A 281 4.94 27.51 -36.48
C ALA A 281 3.94 28.50 -35.86
N ARG A 282 4.21 28.94 -34.62
CA ARG A 282 3.49 30.05 -34.01
C ARG A 282 3.88 31.34 -34.74
N GLY A 283 2.97 31.85 -35.57
CA GLY A 283 3.05 33.18 -36.15
C GLY A 283 3.01 34.26 -35.06
N ARG A 284 3.84 35.29 -35.25
CA ARG A 284 3.94 36.50 -34.42
C ARG A 284 2.77 37.44 -34.66
#